data_AF-A0ABD0LHC3-F1
#
_entry.id   AF-A0ABD0LHC3-F1
#
_cell.length_a   1.000
_cell.length_b   1.000
_cell.length_c   1.000
_cell.angle_alpha   90.00
_cell.angle_beta   90.00
_cell.angle_gamma   90.00
#
_symmetry.space_group_name_H-M   'P 1'
#
loop_
_entity.id
_entity.type
_entity.pdbx_description
1 polymer ?
#
loop_
_entity_poly.entity_id
_entity_poly.type
_entity_poly.pdbx_seq_one_letter_code
_entity_poly.pdbx_strand_id
1 'polypeptide(L)'
;MGNALESLSPRRGVKRSREELEESQEKDNGNTTKPTPGDFQTPKRKRSQSTAKYILKTLFEEGNESDITILACGQEWRLHKLYLCQCRYFDSMFNGPWREADQSVVNMEITDENIDPKALKIAFQSLYTDNIFVKPVEAVGVLAAATLLQLDPLIEHCKTVMKGCIAEDLLLTLLSSPDLWLMQVEVDIYTLLKKWIFIQLNPTWNEGGICFLETETGWLEPFFSHCWTHHLMIEQAVDKGPQRVSEEEFLEKSMRCGRILIQEQDYCWRWVGYNFGMDLLLTCRNRVLMMKRNGGSRQFDGLISQQLQRHVMIRLSLAVMRKKDPSPVVHSTGIKTLTLVPDEVGRTAILIIVMQWSMKDTSYVVTVEVFSKPTTNLKLCRTAGVNARAKHM
;
A
#
# COMPACT_ATOMS: atom_id res chain seq x y z
N MET A 1 22.15 33.01 65.20
CA MET A 1 21.48 33.68 64.06
C MET A 1 21.40 32.62 62.96
N GLY A 2 20.28 31.89 62.86
CA GLY A 2 19.19 32.19 61.91
C GLY A 2 19.63 31.72 60.52
N ASN A 3 19.07 30.70 59.87
CA ASN A 3 17.64 30.54 59.61
C ASN A 3 17.26 29.07 59.39
N ALA A 4 16.14 28.67 59.99
CA ALA A 4 15.37 27.49 59.64
C ALA A 4 13.91 27.92 59.43
N LEU A 5 13.24 27.21 58.51
CA LEU A 5 11.79 27.08 58.30
C LEU A 5 11.02 28.23 57.62
N GLU A 6 10.47 27.89 56.45
CA GLU A 6 9.10 28.10 55.91
C GLU A 6 9.18 28.09 54.37
N SER A 7 8.29 27.50 53.57
CA SER A 7 7.16 26.61 53.73
C SER A 7 6.87 26.05 52.32
N LEU A 8 6.83 24.72 52.17
CA LEU A 8 6.42 24.04 50.93
C LEU A 8 4.90 23.84 50.98
N SER A 9 4.19 24.29 49.94
CA SER A 9 2.82 23.86 49.66
C SER A 9 2.71 23.30 48.24
N PRO A 10 2.17 22.07 48.04
CA PRO A 10 1.95 21.51 46.71
C PRO A 10 0.54 21.86 46.21
N ARG A 11 0.42 22.46 45.02
CA ARG A 11 -0.87 22.66 44.36
C ARG A 11 -1.01 21.81 43.09
N ARG A 12 -1.93 20.84 43.24
CA ARG A 12 -2.97 20.40 42.31
C ARG A 12 -2.54 19.56 41.10
N GLY A 13 -2.73 18.25 41.26
CA GLY A 13 -2.88 17.30 40.16
C GLY A 13 -4.07 17.64 39.27
N VAL A 14 -3.83 17.53 37.97
CA VAL A 14 -4.84 17.65 36.91
C VAL A 14 -5.40 16.26 36.67
N LYS A 15 -6.63 16.00 37.12
CA LYS A 15 -7.41 14.83 36.71
C LYS A 15 -7.97 15.08 35.31
N ARG A 16 -7.48 14.31 34.33
CA ARG A 16 -8.15 14.09 33.04
C ARG A 16 -9.34 13.15 33.31
N SER A 17 -10.58 13.60 33.09
CA SER A 17 -11.75 12.72 33.06
C SER A 17 -12.14 12.46 31.60
N ARG A 18 -12.11 11.17 31.30
CA ARG A 18 -12.53 10.46 30.09
C ARG A 18 -14.02 10.18 30.25
N GLU A 19 -14.87 10.83 29.46
CA GLU A 19 -16.30 10.48 29.34
C GLU A 19 -16.72 10.67 27.87
N GLU A 20 -16.47 9.63 27.07
CA GLU A 20 -17.32 9.25 25.95
C GLU A 20 -17.95 7.93 26.35
N LEU A 21 -19.29 7.88 26.36
CA LEU A 21 -20.19 6.76 25.99
C LEU A 21 -21.56 6.97 26.66
N GLU A 22 -22.61 6.71 25.87
CA GLU A 22 -24.03 6.55 26.25
C GLU A 22 -24.92 7.83 26.25
N GLU A 23 -25.28 8.32 25.06
CA GLU A 23 -26.61 8.94 24.86
C GLU A 23 -27.57 7.87 24.33
N SER A 24 -28.35 7.29 25.25
CA SER A 24 -29.53 6.50 24.94
C SER A 24 -30.79 7.35 25.17
N GLN A 25 -31.80 7.02 24.37
CA GLN A 25 -33.02 7.78 24.11
C GLN A 25 -33.85 8.07 25.36
N GLU A 26 -34.20 9.34 25.62
CA GLU A 26 -35.34 9.68 26.48
C GLU A 26 -36.48 10.26 25.65
N LYS A 27 -37.57 9.48 25.60
CA LYS A 27 -38.87 9.88 25.10
C LYS A 27 -39.54 10.77 26.14
N ASP A 28 -39.97 11.94 25.68
CA ASP A 28 -40.85 12.87 26.36
C ASP A 28 -42.17 12.18 26.76
N ASN A 29 -42.44 12.10 28.05
CA ASN A 29 -43.76 11.77 28.58
C ASN A 29 -44.06 12.78 29.70
N GLY A 30 -44.85 13.79 29.34
CA GLY A 30 -45.23 14.86 30.23
C GLY A 30 -45.98 14.35 31.46
N ASN A 31 -45.65 14.90 32.62
CA ASN A 31 -46.62 15.04 33.69
C ASN A 31 -46.37 16.30 34.52
N THR A 32 -47.44 17.10 34.60
CA THR A 32 -47.58 18.39 35.28
C THR A 32 -47.42 18.29 36.80
N THR A 33 -46.53 19.11 37.37
CA THR A 33 -46.57 19.49 38.80
C THR A 33 -46.27 20.99 38.96
N LYS A 34 -47.10 21.65 39.79
CA LYS A 34 -47.18 23.11 40.04
C LYS A 34 -45.90 23.67 40.72
N PRO A 35 -45.57 24.96 40.51
CA PRO A 35 -44.36 25.55 41.10
C PRO A 35 -44.58 26.04 42.53
N THR A 36 -43.62 25.79 43.41
CA THR A 36 -43.43 26.43 44.73
C THR A 36 -42.54 27.66 44.55
N PRO A 37 -42.80 28.81 45.20
CA PRO A 37 -42.09 30.06 44.92
C PRO A 37 -40.78 30.14 45.72
N GLY A 38 -39.65 30.28 45.00
CA GLY A 38 -38.37 30.61 45.61
C GLY A 38 -37.18 29.96 44.92
N ASP A 39 -36.94 30.27 43.65
CA ASP A 39 -35.61 30.07 43.08
C ASP A 39 -35.40 31.01 41.89
N PHE A 40 -34.42 31.92 42.01
CA PHE A 40 -33.98 32.76 40.90
C PHE A 40 -33.22 31.86 39.90
N GLN A 41 -33.94 31.16 39.03
CA GLN A 41 -33.32 30.46 37.91
C GLN A 41 -32.89 31.48 36.85
N THR A 42 -31.58 31.64 36.69
CA THR A 42 -31.04 32.21 35.46
C THR A 42 -31.54 31.39 34.27
N PRO A 43 -31.99 32.02 33.17
CA PRO A 43 -32.57 31.29 32.05
C PRO A 43 -31.53 30.32 31.49
N LYS A 44 -31.84 29.01 31.56
CA LYS A 44 -31.02 27.97 30.93
C LYS A 44 -31.00 28.24 29.43
N ARG A 45 -29.86 28.71 28.91
CA ARG A 45 -29.63 28.87 27.48
C ARG A 45 -29.84 27.50 26.84
N LYS A 46 -30.95 27.32 26.12
CA LYS A 46 -31.15 26.15 25.26
C LYS A 46 -29.96 26.10 24.31
N ARG A 47 -29.12 25.06 24.43
CA ARG A 47 -27.99 24.87 23.51
C ARG A 47 -28.58 24.62 22.12
N SER A 48 -28.47 25.64 21.27
CA SER A 48 -28.66 25.53 19.82
C SER A 48 -27.71 24.46 19.28
N GLN A 49 -28.09 23.82 18.16
CA GLN A 49 -27.26 22.86 17.43
C GLN A 49 -25.80 23.34 17.31
N SER A 50 -24.83 22.43 17.33
CA SER A 50 -23.42 22.81 17.15
C SER A 50 -23.26 23.57 15.82
N THR A 51 -22.43 24.62 15.82
CA THR A 51 -22.21 25.47 14.64
C THR A 51 -21.85 24.65 13.39
N ALA A 52 -21.06 23.58 13.56
CA ALA A 52 -20.70 22.65 12.49
C ALA A 52 -21.92 21.94 11.87
N LYS A 53 -22.88 21.49 12.70
CA LYS A 53 -24.11 20.84 12.23
C LYS A 53 -25.01 21.84 11.49
N TYR A 54 -25.06 23.08 11.96
CA TYR A 54 -25.79 24.15 11.28
C TYR A 54 -25.17 24.48 9.92
N ILE A 55 -23.85 24.62 9.82
CA ILE A 55 -23.11 24.88 8.57
C ILE A 55 -23.39 23.77 7.55
N LEU A 56 -23.21 22.51 7.95
CA LEU A 56 -23.41 21.39 7.04
C LEU A 56 -24.85 21.33 6.50
N LYS A 57 -25.84 21.47 7.38
CA LYS A 57 -27.25 21.42 6.96
C LYS A 57 -27.65 22.63 6.11
N THR A 58 -27.39 23.83 6.62
CA THR A 58 -27.96 25.08 6.06
C THR A 58 -27.16 25.56 4.85
N LEU A 59 -25.83 25.47 4.89
CA LEU A 59 -24.97 25.95 3.81
C LEU A 59 -24.72 24.85 2.77
N PHE A 60 -24.31 23.64 3.19
CA PHE A 60 -23.95 22.59 2.23
C PHE A 60 -25.15 21.82 1.68
N GLU A 61 -26.03 21.28 2.54
CA GLU A 61 -27.17 20.46 2.08
C GLU A 61 -28.28 21.32 1.46
N GLU A 62 -28.68 22.39 2.15
CA GLU A 62 -29.73 23.28 1.66
C GLU A 62 -29.20 24.25 0.60
N GLY A 63 -27.92 24.62 0.61
CA GLY A 63 -27.28 25.52 -0.38
C GLY A 63 -27.55 27.02 -0.15
N ASN A 64 -28.01 27.43 1.03
CA ASN A 64 -28.41 28.82 1.30
C ASN A 64 -27.21 29.76 1.15
N GLU A 65 -27.41 30.91 0.48
CA GLU A 65 -26.37 31.93 0.21
C GLU A 65 -25.16 31.41 -0.61
N SER A 66 -25.35 30.36 -1.42
CA SER A 66 -24.34 29.90 -2.38
C SER A 66 -24.04 30.95 -3.45
N ASP A 67 -22.76 31.16 -3.73
CA ASP A 67 -22.22 32.11 -4.72
C ASP A 67 -21.68 31.42 -5.99
N ILE A 68 -21.69 30.08 -6.03
CA ILE A 68 -21.23 29.27 -7.15
C ILE A 68 -22.05 27.98 -7.29
N THR A 69 -22.34 27.59 -8.52
CA THR A 69 -22.92 26.28 -8.86
C THR A 69 -21.92 25.47 -9.69
N ILE A 70 -21.56 24.28 -9.21
CA ILE A 70 -20.72 23.33 -9.97
C ILE A 70 -21.63 22.29 -10.62
N LEU A 71 -21.48 22.08 -11.93
CA LEU A 71 -22.15 21.01 -12.67
C LEU A 71 -21.15 19.86 -12.83
N ALA A 72 -21.39 18.73 -12.17
CA ALA A 72 -20.47 17.59 -12.16
C ALA A 72 -21.21 16.28 -11.92
N CYS A 73 -20.76 15.19 -12.55
CA CYS A 73 -21.41 13.87 -12.51
C CYS A 73 -22.91 13.91 -12.86
N GLY A 74 -23.33 14.82 -13.73
CA GLY A 74 -24.74 15.01 -14.12
C GLY A 74 -25.63 15.62 -13.03
N GLN A 75 -25.06 16.18 -11.97
CA GLN A 75 -25.77 16.84 -10.87
C GLN A 75 -25.29 18.28 -10.67
N GLU A 76 -26.20 19.14 -10.19
CA GLU A 76 -25.90 20.51 -9.78
C GLU A 76 -25.53 20.58 -8.29
N TRP A 77 -24.44 21.29 -7.99
CA TRP A 77 -23.92 21.47 -6.62
C TRP A 77 -23.87 22.94 -6.28
N ARG A 78 -24.76 23.40 -5.38
CA ARG A 78 -24.81 24.79 -4.90
C ARG A 78 -23.84 24.96 -3.74
N LEU A 79 -22.70 25.59 -3.99
CA LEU A 79 -21.55 25.63 -3.08
C LEU A 79 -21.11 27.07 -2.84
N HIS A 80 -20.03 27.22 -2.07
CA HIS A 80 -19.54 28.51 -1.61
C HIS A 80 -18.05 28.65 -1.97
N LYS A 81 -17.66 29.68 -2.73
CA LYS A 81 -16.25 29.92 -3.13
C LYS A 81 -15.33 29.95 -1.91
N LEU A 82 -15.77 30.57 -0.80
CA LEU A 82 -15.04 30.62 0.46
C LEU A 82 -14.60 29.23 0.96
N TYR A 83 -15.49 28.24 0.89
CA TYR A 83 -15.17 26.88 1.33
C TYR A 83 -14.39 26.10 0.28
N LEU A 84 -14.71 26.31 -1.02
CA LEU A 84 -14.02 25.64 -2.13
C LEU A 84 -12.55 26.04 -2.25
N CYS A 85 -12.19 27.31 -2.05
CA CYS A 85 -10.80 27.78 -2.10
C CYS A 85 -9.89 27.17 -1.02
N GLN A 86 -10.41 26.39 -0.07
CA GLN A 86 -9.56 25.60 0.82
C GLN A 86 -8.83 24.47 0.08
N CYS A 87 -9.34 24.01 -1.08
CA CYS A 87 -8.62 23.07 -1.93
C CYS A 87 -7.91 23.79 -3.08
N ARG A 88 -6.71 23.29 -3.41
CA ARG A 88 -5.83 23.93 -4.40
C ARG A 88 -6.46 24.01 -5.78
N TYR A 89 -7.31 23.05 -6.14
CA TYR A 89 -7.98 23.01 -7.44
C TYR A 89 -8.88 24.23 -7.64
N PHE A 90 -9.80 24.49 -6.70
CA PHE A 90 -10.71 25.64 -6.81
C PHE A 90 -10.05 26.96 -6.46
N ASP A 91 -9.08 26.98 -5.56
CA ASP A 91 -8.28 28.18 -5.31
C ASP A 91 -7.59 28.65 -6.60
N SER A 92 -6.96 27.72 -7.31
CA SER A 92 -6.33 28.01 -8.60
C SER A 92 -7.36 28.45 -9.65
N MET A 93 -8.54 27.84 -9.66
CA MET A 93 -9.61 28.14 -10.62
C MET A 93 -10.21 29.54 -10.40
N PHE A 94 -10.51 29.91 -9.14
CA PHE A 94 -11.22 31.15 -8.82
C PHE A 94 -10.29 32.35 -8.63
N ASN A 95 -9.06 32.13 -8.17
CA ASN A 95 -8.08 33.20 -7.95
C ASN A 95 -6.98 33.25 -9.03
N GLY A 96 -7.01 32.31 -9.99
CA GLY A 96 -6.07 32.27 -11.11
C GLY A 96 -6.60 33.00 -12.37
N PRO A 97 -5.83 32.97 -13.47
CA PRO A 97 -6.16 33.66 -14.72
C PRO A 97 -7.17 32.88 -15.60
N TRP A 98 -8.12 32.19 -14.99
CA TRP A 98 -9.08 31.33 -15.67
C TRP A 98 -10.40 32.05 -15.91
N ARG A 99 -11.10 31.66 -16.98
CA ARG A 99 -12.41 32.24 -17.32
C ARG A 99 -13.45 31.97 -16.23
N GLU A 100 -13.28 30.85 -15.52
CA GLU A 100 -14.14 30.37 -14.45
C GLU A 100 -14.09 31.25 -13.19
N ALA A 101 -13.10 32.15 -13.05
CA ALA A 101 -12.97 33.07 -11.92
C ALA A 101 -14.20 33.99 -11.77
N ASP A 102 -14.67 34.56 -12.88
CA ASP A 102 -15.80 35.47 -12.93
C ASP A 102 -17.15 34.76 -13.11
N GLN A 103 -17.17 33.43 -13.18
CA GLN A 103 -18.38 32.65 -13.39
C GLN A 103 -19.10 32.33 -12.08
N SER A 104 -20.43 32.27 -12.16
CA SER A 104 -21.34 31.79 -11.10
C SER A 104 -21.81 30.35 -11.33
N VAL A 105 -21.54 29.79 -12.51
CA VAL A 105 -21.81 28.39 -12.87
C VAL A 105 -20.60 27.83 -13.61
N VAL A 106 -20.05 26.71 -13.14
CA VAL A 106 -18.88 26.04 -13.73
C VAL A 106 -19.22 24.60 -14.05
N ASN A 107 -18.95 24.17 -15.28
CA ASN A 107 -19.09 22.78 -15.70
C ASN A 107 -17.77 22.04 -15.52
N MET A 108 -17.79 20.95 -14.76
CA MET A 108 -16.64 20.11 -14.46
C MET A 108 -16.84 18.73 -15.06
N GLU A 109 -16.16 18.49 -16.18
CA GLU A 109 -16.16 17.19 -16.84
C GLU A 109 -15.26 16.21 -16.07
N ILE A 110 -15.84 15.11 -15.62
CA ILE A 110 -15.15 14.05 -14.86
C ILE A 110 -15.10 12.82 -15.74
N THR A 111 -13.90 12.42 -16.15
CA THR A 111 -13.66 11.25 -17.01
C THR A 111 -13.36 9.98 -16.24
N ASP A 112 -13.08 10.08 -14.94
CA ASP A 112 -12.78 8.93 -14.08
C ASP A 112 -14.08 8.22 -13.68
N GLU A 113 -14.24 6.98 -14.13
CA GLU A 113 -15.41 6.15 -13.86
C GLU A 113 -15.59 5.83 -12.37
N ASN A 114 -14.53 5.95 -11.56
CA ASN A 114 -14.59 5.71 -10.11
C ASN A 114 -15.21 6.89 -9.35
N ILE A 115 -15.35 8.06 -9.96
CA ILE A 115 -15.90 9.26 -9.33
C ILE A 115 -17.40 9.32 -9.58
N ASP A 116 -18.16 8.79 -8.62
CA ASP A 116 -19.62 8.88 -8.61
C ASP A 116 -20.13 10.14 -7.86
N PRO A 117 -21.42 10.50 -7.99
CA PRO A 117 -21.98 11.65 -7.27
C PRO A 117 -21.84 11.56 -5.74
N LYS A 118 -21.78 10.35 -5.16
CA LYS A 118 -21.67 10.16 -3.71
C LYS A 118 -20.26 10.48 -3.22
N ALA A 119 -19.25 9.99 -3.93
CA ALA A 119 -17.85 10.28 -3.68
C ALA A 119 -17.58 11.79 -3.77
N LEU A 120 -18.10 12.43 -4.81
CA LEU A 120 -17.97 13.87 -4.98
C LEU A 120 -18.69 14.65 -3.87
N LYS A 121 -19.88 14.21 -3.44
CA LYS A 121 -20.56 14.78 -2.28
C LYS A 121 -19.70 14.74 -1.01
N ILE A 122 -19.07 13.60 -0.73
CA ILE A 122 -18.21 13.42 0.46
C ILE A 122 -16.99 14.34 0.36
N ALA A 123 -16.38 14.45 -0.83
CA ALA A 123 -15.25 15.34 -1.05
C ALA A 123 -15.64 16.81 -0.84
N PHE A 124 -16.76 17.29 -1.38
CA PHE A 124 -17.22 18.64 -1.08
C PHE A 124 -17.60 18.83 0.39
N GLN A 125 -18.27 17.85 0.99
CA GLN A 125 -18.64 17.89 2.40
C GLN A 125 -17.41 18.05 3.31
N SER A 126 -16.26 17.45 2.94
CA SER A 126 -15.02 17.60 3.71
C SER A 126 -14.49 19.02 3.81
N LEU A 127 -14.91 19.91 2.92
CA LEU A 127 -14.56 21.33 2.95
C LEU A 127 -15.37 22.09 4.00
N TYR A 128 -16.54 21.58 4.39
CA TYR A 128 -17.45 22.22 5.35
C TYR A 128 -17.31 21.67 6.77
N THR A 129 -16.68 20.50 6.94
CA THR A 129 -16.55 19.83 8.24
C THR A 129 -15.34 18.91 8.27
N ASP A 130 -14.61 18.92 9.38
CA ASP A 130 -13.50 17.99 9.64
C ASP A 130 -13.98 16.57 9.99
N ASN A 131 -15.22 16.44 10.46
CA ASN A 131 -15.81 15.15 10.85
C ASN A 131 -16.46 14.48 9.62
N ILE A 132 -15.66 13.86 8.77
CA ILE A 132 -16.13 13.02 7.66
C ILE A 132 -16.01 11.55 8.04
N PHE A 133 -17.06 10.77 7.76
CA PHE A 133 -17.03 9.33 7.88
C PHE A 133 -17.04 8.71 6.49
N VAL A 134 -15.95 8.05 6.11
CA VAL A 134 -15.82 7.35 4.83
C VAL A 134 -15.98 5.85 5.06
N LYS A 135 -16.94 5.21 4.40
CA LYS A 135 -17.08 3.75 4.47
C LYS A 135 -16.00 3.07 3.64
N PRO A 136 -15.53 1.88 4.04
CA PRO A 136 -14.61 1.04 3.26
C PRO A 136 -14.96 0.91 1.77
N VAL A 137 -16.23 0.63 1.46
CA VAL A 137 -16.72 0.42 0.10
C VAL A 137 -16.76 1.71 -0.74
N GLU A 138 -16.84 2.88 -0.07
CA GLU A 138 -16.88 4.20 -0.71
C GLU A 138 -15.45 4.77 -0.86
N ALA A 139 -14.46 4.23 -0.14
CA ALA A 139 -13.13 4.82 0.00
C ALA A 139 -12.36 4.98 -1.32
N VAL A 140 -12.55 4.07 -2.29
CA VAL A 140 -11.88 4.15 -3.60
C VAL A 140 -12.40 5.35 -4.40
N GLY A 141 -13.72 5.50 -4.51
CA GLY A 141 -14.33 6.62 -5.21
C GLY A 141 -14.04 7.96 -4.51
N VAL A 142 -14.11 7.98 -3.18
CA VAL A 142 -13.78 9.18 -2.38
C VAL A 142 -12.30 9.55 -2.55
N LEU A 143 -11.38 8.58 -2.59
CA LEU A 143 -9.96 8.84 -2.86
C LEU A 143 -9.75 9.44 -4.25
N ALA A 144 -10.42 8.92 -5.27
CA ALA A 144 -10.34 9.46 -6.63
C ALA A 144 -10.84 10.91 -6.68
N ALA A 145 -12.00 11.19 -6.08
CA ALA A 145 -12.54 12.54 -5.97
C ALA A 145 -11.62 13.50 -5.17
N ALA A 146 -11.08 13.02 -4.05
CA ALA A 146 -10.14 13.79 -3.22
C ALA A 146 -8.85 14.10 -3.98
N THR A 147 -8.36 13.18 -4.80
CA THR A 147 -7.17 13.37 -5.63
C THR A 147 -7.43 14.39 -6.74
N LEU A 148 -8.58 14.30 -7.41
CA LEU A 148 -9.01 15.27 -8.42
C LEU A 148 -9.07 16.70 -7.86
N LEU A 149 -9.65 16.85 -6.67
CA LEU A 149 -9.79 18.13 -5.98
C LEU A 149 -8.55 18.57 -5.19
N GLN A 150 -7.51 17.72 -5.11
CA GLN A 150 -6.29 17.93 -4.33
C GLN A 150 -6.56 18.19 -2.84
N LEU A 151 -7.33 17.30 -2.21
CA LEU A 151 -7.69 17.33 -0.79
C LEU A 151 -6.78 16.42 0.05
N ASP A 152 -5.56 16.88 0.34
CA ASP A 152 -4.55 16.08 1.05
C ASP A 152 -5.05 15.42 2.36
N PRO A 153 -5.80 16.11 3.25
CA PRO A 153 -6.31 15.48 4.49
C PRO A 153 -7.28 14.33 4.21
N LEU A 154 -8.15 14.47 3.20
CA LEU A 154 -9.11 13.43 2.82
C LEU A 154 -8.41 12.26 2.13
N ILE A 155 -7.37 12.52 1.34
CA ILE A 155 -6.51 11.49 0.73
C ILE A 155 -5.88 10.61 1.84
N GLU A 156 -5.28 11.22 2.86
CA GLU A 156 -4.67 10.49 3.97
C GLU A 156 -5.70 9.73 4.81
N HIS A 157 -6.89 10.30 5.02
CA HIS A 157 -7.98 9.59 5.69
C HIS A 157 -8.43 8.35 4.91
N CYS A 158 -8.65 8.47 3.60
CA CYS A 158 -9.03 7.34 2.74
C CYS A 158 -7.97 6.25 2.74
N LYS A 159 -6.68 6.61 2.68
CA LYS A 159 -5.55 5.67 2.82
C LYS A 159 -5.62 4.89 4.13
N THR A 160 -5.93 5.57 5.24
CA THR A 160 -6.06 4.93 6.55
C THR A 160 -7.24 3.97 6.61
N VAL A 161 -8.40 4.38 6.10
CA VAL A 161 -9.59 3.51 6.01
C VAL A 161 -9.28 2.27 5.18
N MET A 162 -8.71 2.43 3.98
CA MET A 162 -8.37 1.30 3.11
C MET A 162 -7.36 0.34 3.75
N LYS A 163 -6.34 0.87 4.44
CA LYS A 163 -5.38 0.05 5.19
C LYS A 163 -6.07 -0.80 6.26
N GLY A 164 -7.00 -0.21 7.03
CA GLY A 164 -7.76 -0.91 8.07
C GLY A 164 -8.76 -1.96 7.55
N CYS A 165 -9.04 -1.99 6.25
CA CYS A 165 -9.97 -2.95 5.64
C CYS A 165 -9.28 -4.25 5.20
N ILE A 166 -7.96 -4.26 5.09
CA ILE A 166 -7.21 -5.46 4.76
C ILE A 166 -7.01 -6.24 6.06
N ALA A 167 -7.77 -7.32 6.25
CA ALA A 167 -7.62 -8.18 7.41
C ALA A 167 -6.19 -8.76 7.45
N GLU A 168 -5.54 -8.69 8.60
CA GLU A 168 -4.17 -9.20 8.80
C GLU A 168 -4.09 -10.69 8.45
N ASP A 169 -5.07 -11.47 8.90
CA ASP A 169 -5.19 -12.90 8.60
C ASP A 169 -5.34 -13.16 7.10
N LEU A 170 -6.06 -12.30 6.37
CA LEU A 170 -6.19 -12.42 4.92
C LEU A 170 -4.85 -12.13 4.24
N LEU A 171 -4.12 -11.11 4.68
CA LEU A 171 -2.80 -10.79 4.14
C LEU A 171 -1.81 -11.92 4.44
N LEU A 172 -1.79 -12.48 5.65
CA LEU A 172 -0.98 -13.66 6.00
C LEU A 172 -1.35 -14.88 5.15
N THR A 173 -2.65 -15.13 4.99
CA THR A 173 -3.15 -16.26 4.18
C THR A 173 -2.74 -16.09 2.72
N LEU A 174 -2.85 -14.88 2.16
CA LEU A 174 -2.40 -14.58 0.80
C LEU A 174 -0.89 -14.76 0.66
N LEU A 175 -0.10 -14.16 1.56
CA LEU A 175 1.37 -14.23 1.53
C LEU A 175 1.90 -15.65 1.74
N SER A 176 1.17 -16.49 2.48
CA SER A 176 1.51 -17.89 2.74
C SER A 176 0.90 -18.85 1.71
N SER A 177 0.06 -18.35 0.79
CA SER A 177 -0.62 -19.21 -0.17
C SER A 177 0.39 -19.75 -1.19
N PRO A 178 0.45 -21.08 -1.39
CA PRO A 178 1.27 -21.69 -2.43
C PRO A 178 0.72 -21.39 -3.84
N ASP A 179 -0.47 -20.82 -3.97
CA ASP A 179 -1.05 -20.46 -5.27
C ASP A 179 -0.91 -18.97 -5.59
N LEU A 180 -0.31 -18.17 -4.69
CA LEU A 180 -0.08 -16.74 -4.96
C LEU A 180 1.00 -16.56 -6.03
N TRP A 181 0.59 -16.01 -7.18
CA TRP A 181 1.51 -15.61 -8.24
C TRP A 181 1.55 -14.09 -8.32
N LEU A 182 2.76 -13.53 -8.34
CA LEU A 182 2.93 -12.09 -8.54
C LEU A 182 3.15 -11.80 -10.02
N MET A 183 2.22 -11.06 -10.62
CA MET A 183 2.36 -10.51 -11.96
C MET A 183 3.28 -9.30 -11.95
N GLN A 184 3.86 -8.93 -13.10
CA GLN A 184 4.92 -7.91 -13.15
C GLN A 184 4.63 -6.62 -12.36
N VAL A 185 3.43 -6.05 -12.48
CA VAL A 185 3.04 -4.82 -11.75
C VAL A 185 2.85 -5.09 -10.24
N GLU A 186 2.38 -6.28 -9.90
CA GLU A 186 2.15 -6.71 -8.51
C GLU A 186 3.46 -7.03 -7.79
N VAL A 187 4.49 -7.52 -8.50
CA VAL A 187 5.83 -7.74 -7.95
C VAL A 187 6.42 -6.44 -7.40
N ASP A 188 6.24 -5.33 -8.14
CA ASP A 188 6.74 -4.01 -7.71
C ASP A 188 6.00 -3.53 -6.46
N ILE A 189 4.67 -3.69 -6.41
CA ILE A 189 3.85 -3.37 -5.23
C ILE A 189 4.25 -4.25 -4.03
N TYR A 190 4.43 -5.55 -4.25
CA TYR A 190 4.82 -6.51 -3.23
C TYR A 190 6.20 -6.20 -2.65
N THR A 191 7.18 -5.86 -3.50
CA THR A 191 8.52 -5.48 -3.05
C THR A 191 8.51 -4.14 -2.32
N LEU A 192 7.72 -3.16 -2.78
CA LEU A 192 7.53 -1.88 -2.10
C LEU A 192 6.87 -2.06 -0.72
N LEU A 193 5.83 -2.91 -0.64
CA LEU A 193 5.16 -3.25 0.61
C LEU A 193 6.12 -3.89 1.60
N LYS A 194 6.93 -4.85 1.15
CA LYS A 194 7.98 -5.47 1.98
C LYS A 194 8.98 -4.45 2.53
N LYS A 195 9.42 -3.49 1.71
CA LYS A 195 10.35 -2.42 2.13
C LYS A 195 9.68 -1.47 3.12
N TRP A 196 8.45 -1.05 2.84
CA TRP A 196 7.70 -0.16 3.74
C TRP A 196 7.53 -0.79 5.11
N ILE A 197 7.11 -2.06 5.17
CA ILE A 197 6.98 -2.81 6.44
C ILE A 197 8.32 -2.93 7.16
N PHE A 198 9.42 -3.22 6.45
CA PHE A 198 10.75 -3.29 7.05
C PHE A 198 11.17 -1.99 7.74
N ILE A 199 10.90 -0.83 7.11
CA ILE A 199 11.17 0.49 7.68
C ILE A 199 10.32 0.73 8.95
N GLN A 200 9.05 0.30 8.95
CA GLN A 200 8.17 0.39 10.12
C GLN A 200 8.68 -0.47 11.29
N LEU A 201 9.17 -1.69 11.02
CA LEU A 201 9.72 -2.60 12.02
C LEU A 201 11.12 -2.20 12.51
N ASN A 202 11.85 -1.39 11.75
CA ASN A 202 13.21 -0.96 12.07
C ASN A 202 13.35 0.58 11.99
N PRO A 203 12.75 1.34 12.92
CA PRO A 203 12.68 2.81 12.85
C PRO A 203 14.04 3.51 12.88
N THR A 204 15.10 2.80 13.27
CA THR A 204 16.48 3.32 13.32
C THR A 204 17.28 3.06 12.03
N TRP A 205 16.69 2.39 11.04
CA TRP A 205 17.32 2.14 9.75
C TRP A 205 17.31 3.42 8.90
N ASN A 206 18.48 4.04 8.74
CA ASN A 206 18.67 5.27 7.99
C ASN A 206 19.31 4.99 6.62
N GLU A 207 18.48 4.82 5.59
CA GLU A 207 18.89 5.15 4.22
C GLU A 207 17.86 6.12 3.62
N GLY A 208 18.16 7.41 3.72
CA GLY A 208 17.54 8.44 2.87
C GLY A 208 16.04 8.66 3.03
N GLY A 209 15.57 8.88 4.25
CA GLY A 209 14.36 9.66 4.55
C GLY A 209 13.03 9.14 3.98
N ILE A 210 12.29 8.37 4.79
CA ILE A 210 10.90 8.65 5.16
C ILE A 210 10.78 8.20 6.62
N CYS A 211 10.72 9.16 7.53
CA CYS A 211 10.38 8.93 8.92
C CYS A 211 8.89 9.23 9.05
N PHE A 212 8.03 8.21 9.11
CA PHE A 212 6.66 8.39 9.58
C PHE A 212 6.09 7.13 10.22
N LEU A 213 5.67 7.34 11.47
CA LEU A 213 4.66 6.66 12.28
C LEU A 213 5.10 5.37 12.97
N GLU A 214 5.12 5.46 14.29
CA GLU A 214 5.02 4.35 15.22
C GLU A 214 3.66 3.65 15.01
N THR A 215 3.61 2.35 14.65
CA THR A 215 2.57 1.39 15.11
C THR A 215 2.63 -0.04 14.52
N GLU A 216 2.21 -0.99 15.37
CA GLU A 216 1.34 -2.17 15.09
C GLU A 216 1.74 -3.29 14.12
N THR A 217 2.98 -3.38 13.62
CA THR A 217 3.38 -4.48 12.69
C THR A 217 4.03 -5.70 13.36
N GLY A 218 3.95 -5.84 14.69
CA GLY A 218 4.65 -6.91 15.44
C GLY A 218 4.33 -8.34 14.98
N TRP A 219 3.16 -8.59 14.39
CA TRP A 219 2.78 -9.90 13.85
C TRP A 219 3.56 -10.31 12.60
N LEU A 220 4.17 -9.35 11.88
CA LEU A 220 5.02 -9.61 10.71
C LEU A 220 6.47 -9.93 11.09
N GLU A 221 6.86 -9.66 12.34
CA GLU A 221 8.23 -9.83 12.83
C GLU A 221 8.81 -11.24 12.58
N PRO A 222 8.07 -12.36 12.80
CA PRO A 222 8.60 -13.70 12.53
C PRO A 222 8.87 -13.97 11.03
N PHE A 223 7.97 -13.52 10.15
CA PHE A 223 8.11 -13.70 8.70
C PHE A 223 9.29 -12.89 8.15
N PHE A 224 9.41 -11.63 8.57
CA PHE A 224 10.48 -10.76 8.13
C PHE A 224 11.82 -11.10 8.76
N SER A 225 11.86 -11.53 10.03
CA SER A 225 13.07 -12.04 10.68
C SER A 225 13.65 -13.24 9.91
N HIS A 226 12.78 -14.14 9.43
CA HIS A 226 13.18 -15.24 8.56
C HIS A 226 13.71 -14.75 7.19
N CYS A 227 12.98 -13.85 6.51
CA CYS A 227 13.39 -13.29 5.22
C CYS A 227 14.74 -12.53 5.33
N TRP A 228 14.92 -11.75 6.38
CA TRP A 228 16.11 -10.96 6.63
C TRP A 228 17.32 -11.83 6.98
N THR A 229 17.14 -12.81 7.86
CA THR A 229 18.18 -13.81 8.15
C THR A 229 18.62 -14.51 6.88
N HIS A 230 17.67 -14.89 6.02
CA HIS A 230 17.99 -15.54 4.76
C HIS A 230 18.73 -14.61 3.79
N HIS A 231 18.29 -13.35 3.67
CA HIS A 231 18.99 -12.34 2.87
C HIS A 231 20.44 -12.12 3.34
N LEU A 232 20.67 -11.99 4.64
CA LEU A 232 22.01 -11.83 5.22
C LEU A 232 22.90 -13.05 4.95
N MET A 233 22.35 -14.27 5.03
CA MET A 233 23.10 -15.50 4.73
C MET A 233 23.53 -15.58 3.27
N ILE A 234 22.69 -15.09 2.36
CA ILE A 234 23.03 -14.92 0.93
C ILE A 234 24.15 -13.90 0.79
N GLU A 235 24.00 -12.68 1.35
CA GLU A 235 25.00 -11.62 1.20
C GLU A 235 26.36 -11.95 1.84
N GLN A 236 26.39 -12.79 2.86
CA GLN A 236 27.63 -13.30 3.48
C GLN A 236 28.23 -14.51 2.74
N ALA A 237 27.66 -14.93 1.60
CA ALA A 237 28.06 -16.12 0.85
C ALA A 237 28.05 -17.43 1.68
N VAL A 238 27.27 -17.47 2.75
CA VAL A 238 27.14 -18.65 3.63
C VAL A 238 26.06 -19.59 3.09
N ASP A 239 25.11 -19.07 2.30
CA ASP A 239 24.07 -19.87 1.67
C ASP A 239 24.62 -20.78 0.56
N LYS A 240 24.55 -22.09 0.80
CA LYS A 240 24.90 -23.14 -0.16
C LYS A 240 23.73 -23.53 -1.06
N GLY A 241 22.58 -22.88 -0.88
CA GLY A 241 21.35 -23.18 -1.56
C GLY A 241 20.65 -24.43 -1.02
N PRO A 242 19.50 -24.76 -1.63
CA PRO A 242 18.68 -25.88 -1.21
C PRO A 242 19.32 -27.23 -1.53
N GLN A 243 19.28 -28.17 -0.57
CA GLN A 243 19.72 -29.55 -0.76
C GLN A 243 18.53 -30.50 -0.66
N ARG A 244 18.22 -31.22 -1.76
CA ARG A 244 17.19 -32.28 -1.86
C ARG A 244 15.86 -31.93 -1.17
N VAL A 245 15.08 -31.11 -1.86
CA VAL A 245 13.73 -30.69 -1.47
C VAL A 245 12.72 -31.57 -2.21
N SER A 246 11.62 -31.96 -1.55
CA SER A 246 10.52 -32.65 -2.25
C SER A 246 9.82 -31.72 -3.23
N GLU A 247 9.13 -32.25 -4.23
CA GLU A 247 8.34 -31.43 -5.14
C GLU A 247 7.25 -30.65 -4.39
N GLU A 248 6.62 -31.27 -3.39
CA GLU A 248 5.63 -30.62 -2.53
C GLU A 248 6.22 -29.44 -1.76
N GLU A 249 7.39 -29.60 -1.13
CA GLU A 249 8.03 -28.51 -0.40
C GLU A 249 8.51 -27.40 -1.35
N PHE A 250 8.99 -27.77 -2.55
CA PHE A 250 9.34 -26.80 -3.58
C PHE A 250 8.12 -25.97 -3.97
N LEU A 251 6.97 -26.61 -4.25
CA LEU A 251 5.73 -25.91 -4.59
C LEU A 251 5.22 -25.07 -3.42
N GLU A 252 5.29 -25.57 -2.21
CA GLU A 252 4.78 -24.83 -1.05
C GLU A 252 5.53 -23.51 -0.83
N LYS A 253 6.85 -23.52 -1.03
CA LYS A 253 7.75 -22.46 -0.53
C LYS A 253 8.50 -21.69 -1.60
N SER A 254 8.30 -22.00 -2.89
CA SER A 254 8.92 -21.24 -3.98
C SER A 254 8.29 -19.86 -4.13
N MET A 255 9.13 -18.86 -4.37
CA MET A 255 8.66 -17.59 -4.90
C MET A 255 8.20 -17.80 -6.35
N ARG A 256 7.04 -17.26 -6.71
CA ARG A 256 6.48 -17.41 -8.07
C ARG A 256 6.22 -16.05 -8.70
N CYS A 257 6.69 -15.88 -9.93
CA CYS A 257 6.39 -14.71 -10.74
C CYS A 257 5.92 -15.14 -12.13
N GLY A 258 4.99 -14.34 -12.68
CA GLY A 258 4.31 -14.65 -13.93
C GLY A 258 4.35 -13.50 -14.93
N ARG A 259 4.26 -13.84 -16.21
CA ARG A 259 4.00 -12.87 -17.30
C ARG A 259 3.08 -13.47 -18.35
N ILE A 260 2.10 -12.71 -18.79
CA ILE A 260 1.22 -13.08 -19.90
C ILE A 260 1.80 -12.52 -21.20
N LEU A 261 1.91 -13.38 -22.22
CA LEU A 261 2.26 -13.03 -23.59
C LEU A 261 1.00 -13.14 -24.45
N ILE A 262 0.68 -12.06 -25.16
CA ILE A 262 -0.60 -11.90 -25.86
C ILE A 262 -0.44 -11.70 -27.38
N GLN A 263 0.78 -11.51 -27.88
CA GLN A 263 1.08 -11.20 -29.28
C GLN A 263 2.28 -12.03 -29.76
N GLU A 264 2.29 -12.38 -31.05
CA GLU A 264 3.41 -13.12 -31.67
C GLU A 264 4.57 -12.16 -32.00
N GLN A 265 5.33 -11.78 -30.97
CA GLN A 265 6.50 -10.91 -31.09
C GLN A 265 7.65 -11.37 -30.18
N ASP A 266 8.83 -10.78 -30.38
CA ASP A 266 9.95 -10.96 -29.46
C ASP A 266 9.63 -10.23 -28.14
N TYR A 267 9.86 -10.92 -27.01
CA TYR A 267 9.72 -10.36 -25.67
C TYR A 267 11.04 -10.38 -24.94
N CYS A 268 11.31 -9.33 -24.17
CA CYS A 268 12.46 -9.23 -23.29
C CYS A 268 12.01 -8.51 -22.02
N TRP A 269 12.21 -9.13 -20.86
CA TRP A 269 11.85 -8.52 -19.59
C TRP A 269 12.72 -8.99 -18.44
N ARG A 270 12.77 -8.17 -17.40
CA ARG A 270 13.58 -8.39 -16.22
C ARG A 270 12.69 -8.31 -14.98
N TRP A 271 12.88 -9.24 -14.05
CA TRP A 271 12.42 -9.08 -12.67
C TRP A 271 13.61 -8.65 -11.82
N VAL A 272 13.55 -7.41 -11.33
CA VAL A 272 14.63 -6.76 -10.56
C VAL A 272 14.46 -7.10 -9.07
N GLY A 273 15.55 -7.41 -8.39
CA GLY A 273 15.56 -7.69 -6.95
C GLY A 273 14.83 -8.99 -6.54
N TYR A 274 14.46 -9.82 -7.52
CA TYR A 274 13.66 -11.03 -7.31
C TYR A 274 14.39 -12.03 -6.43
N ASN A 275 13.67 -12.79 -5.59
CA ASN A 275 14.24 -13.81 -4.71
C ASN A 275 15.53 -13.36 -3.99
N PHE A 276 15.43 -12.30 -3.17
CA PHE A 276 16.52 -11.71 -2.40
C PHE A 276 17.63 -11.11 -3.28
N GLY A 277 17.29 -10.15 -4.14
CA GLY A 277 18.28 -9.38 -4.91
C GLY A 277 18.81 -10.08 -6.17
N MET A 278 18.18 -11.17 -6.61
CA MET A 278 18.56 -11.90 -7.81
C MET A 278 17.76 -11.44 -9.03
N ASP A 279 18.46 -10.84 -9.98
CA ASP A 279 17.82 -10.35 -11.19
C ASP A 279 17.69 -11.45 -12.25
N LEU A 280 16.45 -11.69 -12.68
CA LEU A 280 16.15 -12.66 -13.72
C LEU A 280 15.78 -11.92 -15.00
N LEU A 281 16.48 -12.25 -16.09
CA LEU A 281 16.22 -11.76 -17.44
C LEU A 281 15.65 -12.89 -18.27
N LEU A 282 14.43 -12.68 -18.77
CA LEU A 282 13.73 -13.59 -19.65
C LEU A 282 13.64 -12.98 -21.04
N THR A 283 13.94 -13.79 -22.04
CA THR A 283 13.83 -13.43 -23.45
C THR A 283 13.07 -14.50 -24.18
N CYS A 284 11.97 -14.15 -24.83
CA CYS A 284 11.27 -14.99 -25.78
C CYS A 284 11.62 -14.49 -27.18
N ARG A 285 12.36 -15.29 -27.96
CA ARG A 285 12.76 -14.94 -29.33
C ARG A 285 12.63 -16.14 -30.24
N ASN A 286 12.02 -15.96 -31.41
CA ASN A 286 11.79 -17.06 -32.36
C ASN A 286 11.18 -18.31 -31.69
N ARG A 287 10.17 -18.12 -30.84
CA ARG A 287 9.51 -19.20 -30.07
C ARG A 287 10.41 -19.95 -29.08
N VAL A 288 11.58 -19.40 -28.76
CA VAL A 288 12.47 -19.93 -27.74
C VAL A 288 12.41 -19.00 -26.54
N LEU A 289 11.85 -19.50 -25.44
CA LEU A 289 11.86 -18.82 -24.16
C LEU A 289 13.14 -19.20 -23.42
N MET A 290 13.93 -18.19 -23.11
CA MET A 290 15.23 -18.30 -22.44
C MET A 290 15.19 -17.50 -21.14
N MET A 291 15.73 -18.07 -20.07
CA MET A 291 15.87 -17.40 -18.79
C MET A 291 17.32 -17.47 -18.31
N LYS A 292 17.86 -16.34 -17.87
CA LYS A 292 19.19 -16.22 -17.27
C LYS A 292 19.20 -15.23 -16.11
N ARG A 293 20.23 -15.31 -15.26
CA ARG A 293 20.51 -14.25 -14.27
C ARG A 293 21.18 -13.07 -14.96
N ASN A 294 20.69 -11.87 -14.68
CA ASN A 294 21.27 -10.63 -15.19
C ASN A 294 22.24 -10.04 -14.18
N GLY A 295 23.41 -9.62 -14.65
CA GLY A 295 24.46 -9.01 -13.84
C GLY A 295 24.56 -7.49 -13.95
N GLY A 296 23.78 -6.87 -14.84
CA GLY A 296 24.08 -5.59 -15.46
C GLY A 296 24.91 -4.59 -14.63
N SER A 297 26.02 -4.17 -15.22
CA SER A 297 27.01 -3.11 -14.90
C SER A 297 26.60 -1.81 -14.17
N ARG A 298 25.40 -1.65 -13.62
CA ARG A 298 25.04 -0.53 -12.75
C ARG A 298 24.60 -1.02 -11.38
N GLN A 299 25.48 -0.76 -10.42
CA GLN A 299 25.20 -0.77 -8.98
C GLN A 299 24.05 0.21 -8.70
N PHE A 300 22.80 -0.25 -8.78
CA PHE A 300 21.72 0.41 -8.07
C PHE A 300 21.86 -0.03 -6.62
N ASP A 301 22.33 0.91 -5.81
CA ASP A 301 22.65 0.67 -4.40
C ASP A 301 21.39 0.18 -3.66
N GLY A 302 21.52 -0.93 -2.93
CA GLY A 302 20.51 -1.44 -2.00
C GLY A 302 19.48 -2.49 -2.50
N LEU A 303 19.32 -2.74 -3.80
CA LEU A 303 18.26 -3.67 -4.30
C LEU A 303 18.74 -4.97 -4.93
N ILE A 304 20.04 -5.08 -5.23
CA ILE A 304 20.62 -6.17 -6.00
C ILE A 304 21.69 -6.84 -5.14
N SER A 305 21.63 -8.17 -5.07
CA SER A 305 22.60 -8.98 -4.35
C SER A 305 23.95 -8.93 -5.05
N GLN A 306 25.01 -8.58 -4.31
CA GLN A 306 26.37 -8.48 -4.86
C GLN A 306 27.04 -9.86 -5.04
N GLN A 307 26.34 -10.94 -4.68
CA GLN A 307 26.86 -12.30 -4.76
C GLN A 307 27.12 -12.76 -6.20
N LEU A 308 28.34 -13.23 -6.47
CA LEU A 308 28.74 -13.69 -7.82
C LEU A 308 28.09 -15.02 -8.23
N GLN A 309 27.59 -15.82 -7.27
CA GLN A 309 26.94 -17.09 -7.55
C GLN A 309 25.71 -17.26 -6.66
N ARG A 310 24.62 -17.82 -7.21
CA ARG A 310 23.41 -18.15 -6.45
C ARG A 310 22.99 -19.57 -6.75
N HIS A 311 22.88 -20.38 -5.69
CA HIS A 311 22.45 -21.77 -5.78
C HIS A 311 20.95 -21.85 -5.52
N VAL A 312 20.17 -22.25 -6.51
CA VAL A 312 18.70 -22.28 -6.43
C VAL A 312 18.13 -23.55 -7.04
N MET A 313 16.94 -23.93 -6.58
CA MET A 313 16.06 -24.82 -7.33
C MET A 313 15.07 -23.95 -8.10
N ILE A 314 14.87 -24.26 -9.37
CA ILE A 314 14.08 -23.42 -10.27
C ILE A 314 13.27 -24.26 -11.25
N ARG A 315 12.06 -23.80 -11.55
CA ARG A 315 11.19 -24.37 -12.56
C ARG A 315 10.66 -23.23 -13.43
N LEU A 316 10.81 -23.41 -14.74
CA LEU A 316 10.22 -22.53 -15.73
C LEU A 316 9.04 -23.29 -16.35
N SER A 317 7.87 -22.67 -16.37
CA SER A 317 6.67 -23.27 -16.94
C SER A 317 5.99 -22.31 -17.91
N LEU A 318 5.34 -22.89 -18.92
CA LEU A 318 4.63 -22.21 -19.98
C LEU A 318 3.24 -22.83 -20.08
N ALA A 319 2.23 -22.12 -19.61
CA ALA A 319 0.84 -22.50 -19.74
C ALA A 319 0.22 -21.86 -20.99
N VAL A 320 -0.42 -22.67 -21.83
CA VAL A 320 -1.14 -22.21 -23.03
C VAL A 320 -2.60 -22.04 -22.67
N MET A 321 -3.08 -20.79 -22.71
CA MET A 321 -4.47 -20.43 -22.46
C MET A 321 -5.20 -20.24 -23.80
N ARG A 322 -6.23 -21.06 -24.04
CA ARG A 322 -7.10 -20.95 -25.22
C ARG A 322 -8.40 -20.26 -24.81
N LYS A 323 -8.86 -19.25 -25.56
CA LYS A 323 -10.10 -18.51 -25.25
C LYS A 323 -11.36 -19.37 -25.07
N LYS A 324 -11.37 -20.58 -25.66
CA LYS A 324 -12.52 -21.51 -25.67
C LYS A 324 -12.32 -22.79 -24.84
N ASP A 325 -11.16 -22.96 -24.20
CA ASP A 325 -10.83 -24.16 -23.43
C ASP A 325 -10.27 -23.75 -22.05
N PRO A 326 -10.98 -24.08 -20.95
CA PRO A 326 -10.57 -23.71 -19.60
C PRO A 326 -9.41 -24.57 -19.07
N SER A 327 -8.97 -25.61 -19.78
CA SER A 327 -7.86 -26.48 -19.35
C SER A 327 -6.53 -26.03 -19.98
N PRO A 328 -5.66 -25.31 -19.25
CA PRO A 328 -4.36 -24.92 -19.79
C PRO A 328 -3.45 -26.13 -20.01
N VAL A 329 -2.81 -26.18 -21.18
CA VAL A 329 -1.72 -27.12 -21.42
C VAL A 329 -0.44 -26.50 -20.87
N VAL A 330 0.20 -27.16 -19.89
CA VAL A 330 1.40 -26.65 -19.23
C VAL A 330 2.64 -27.43 -19.68
N HIS A 331 3.64 -26.72 -20.19
CA HIS A 331 4.96 -27.26 -20.47
C HIS A 331 5.93 -26.74 -19.43
N SER A 332 6.71 -27.64 -18.82
CA SER A 332 7.66 -27.26 -17.77
C SER A 332 9.04 -27.82 -18.04
N THR A 333 10.08 -27.12 -17.58
CA THR A 333 11.45 -27.65 -17.57
C THR A 333 11.65 -28.77 -16.54
N GLY A 334 10.64 -29.04 -15.71
CA GLY A 334 10.82 -29.72 -14.43
C GLY A 334 11.62 -28.85 -13.45
N ILE A 335 11.72 -29.32 -12.21
CA ILE A 335 12.53 -28.67 -11.17
C ILE A 335 14.00 -28.97 -11.45
N LYS A 336 14.81 -27.93 -11.59
CA LYS A 336 16.26 -28.04 -11.80
C LYS A 336 17.02 -27.31 -10.70
N THR A 337 18.09 -27.94 -10.21
CA THR A 337 19.06 -27.27 -9.33
C THR A 337 20.12 -26.60 -10.19
N LEU A 338 20.21 -25.28 -10.10
CA LEU A 338 21.15 -24.47 -10.89
C LEU A 338 22.04 -23.61 -9.98
N THR A 339 23.24 -23.33 -10.48
CA THR A 339 24.08 -22.25 -9.96
C THR A 339 24.06 -21.12 -10.97
N LEU A 340 23.38 -20.03 -10.62
CA LEU A 340 23.19 -18.86 -11.47
C LEU A 340 24.32 -17.85 -11.22
N VAL A 341 25.13 -17.64 -12.25
CA VAL A 341 26.15 -16.59 -12.31
C VAL A 341 25.63 -15.42 -13.15
N PRO A 342 26.10 -14.18 -12.89
CA PRO A 342 25.85 -13.04 -13.77
C PRO A 342 26.18 -13.35 -15.23
N ASP A 343 25.39 -12.83 -16.16
CA ASP A 343 25.54 -13.08 -17.59
C ASP A 343 26.83 -12.55 -18.20
N GLU A 344 27.48 -11.59 -17.52
CA GLU A 344 28.80 -11.07 -17.87
C GLU A 344 29.95 -12.09 -17.65
N VAL A 345 29.69 -13.21 -16.94
CA VAL A 345 30.73 -14.18 -16.50
C VAL A 345 30.88 -15.41 -17.45
N GLY A 346 30.25 -15.42 -18.63
CA GLY A 346 30.54 -16.37 -19.72
C GLY A 346 30.11 -17.83 -19.52
N ARG A 347 29.75 -18.26 -18.29
CA ARG A 347 29.15 -19.57 -17.96
C ARG A 347 27.74 -19.40 -17.42
N THR A 348 26.89 -18.69 -18.15
CA THR A 348 25.52 -18.44 -17.71
C THR A 348 24.72 -19.74 -17.74
N ALA A 349 24.19 -20.16 -16.60
CA ALA A 349 23.20 -21.21 -16.56
C ALA A 349 21.88 -20.67 -17.13
N ILE A 350 21.32 -21.39 -18.11
CA ILE A 350 20.16 -20.96 -18.90
C ILE A 350 19.09 -22.05 -18.84
N LEU A 351 17.83 -21.66 -18.62
CA LEU A 351 16.67 -22.51 -18.88
C LEU A 351 16.06 -22.15 -20.23
N ILE A 352 15.69 -23.17 -21.00
CA ILE A 352 15.12 -23.03 -22.34
C ILE A 352 13.83 -23.84 -22.43
N ILE A 353 12.78 -23.21 -22.96
CA ILE A 353 11.55 -23.87 -23.44
C ILE A 353 11.33 -23.47 -24.89
N VAL A 354 11.07 -24.45 -25.75
CA VAL A 354 10.68 -24.22 -27.15
C VAL A 354 9.16 -24.25 -27.26
N MET A 355 8.56 -23.16 -27.72
CA MET A 355 7.13 -23.04 -27.96
C MET A 355 6.78 -23.75 -29.28
N GLN A 356 5.95 -24.77 -29.22
CA GLN A 356 5.56 -25.56 -30.41
C GLN A 356 4.26 -25.06 -31.07
N TRP A 357 3.64 -23.99 -30.57
CA TRP A 357 2.31 -23.51 -30.99
C TRP A 357 2.35 -22.05 -31.49
N SER A 358 1.37 -21.69 -32.33
CA SER A 358 1.17 -20.32 -32.83
C SER A 358 0.24 -19.52 -31.91
N MET A 359 0.47 -18.21 -31.78
CA MET A 359 -0.30 -17.33 -30.88
C MET A 359 -1.64 -16.84 -31.47
N LYS A 360 -2.08 -17.35 -32.63
CA LYS A 360 -3.20 -16.75 -33.39
C LYS A 360 -4.56 -16.70 -32.68
N ASP A 361 -4.73 -17.37 -31.54
CA ASP A 361 -5.89 -17.22 -30.64
C ASP A 361 -5.59 -17.71 -29.20
N THR A 362 -4.31 -17.64 -28.82
CA THR A 362 -3.79 -18.20 -27.57
C THR A 362 -2.97 -17.16 -26.84
N SER A 363 -3.22 -17.02 -25.54
CA SER A 363 -2.30 -16.33 -24.65
C SER A 363 -1.41 -17.35 -23.95
N TYR A 364 -0.17 -16.96 -23.66
CA TYR A 364 0.77 -17.80 -22.94
C TYR A 364 1.04 -17.18 -21.60
N VAL A 365 0.96 -17.98 -20.54
CA VAL A 365 1.40 -17.57 -19.20
C VAL A 365 2.74 -18.22 -18.96
N VAL A 366 3.78 -17.40 -18.89
CA VAL A 366 5.11 -17.81 -18.46
C VAL A 366 5.17 -17.67 -16.96
N THR A 367 5.49 -18.75 -16.25
CA THR A 367 5.73 -18.74 -14.81
C THR A 367 7.14 -19.18 -14.50
N VAL A 368 7.75 -18.53 -13.51
CA VAL A 368 9.03 -18.95 -12.93
C VAL A 368 8.82 -19.16 -11.44
N GLU A 369 9.14 -20.37 -10.98
CA GLU A 369 9.17 -20.74 -9.58
C GLU A 369 10.61 -20.87 -9.14
N VAL A 370 11.02 -20.11 -8.12
CA VAL A 370 12.38 -20.17 -7.55
C VAL A 370 12.31 -20.47 -6.07
N PHE A 371 13.04 -21.51 -5.68
CA PHE A 371 13.29 -21.88 -4.31
C PHE A 371 14.75 -21.61 -3.97
N SER A 372 14.97 -20.64 -3.08
CA SER A 372 16.20 -20.49 -2.31
C SER A 372 15.81 -20.53 -0.84
N LYS A 373 15.93 -21.70 -0.21
CA LYS A 373 15.85 -21.82 1.25
C LYS A 373 17.22 -22.29 1.72
N PRO A 374 17.72 -21.77 2.85
CA PRO A 374 19.00 -22.25 3.36
C PRO A 374 18.80 -23.68 3.87
N THR A 375 19.81 -24.53 3.67
CA THR A 375 19.83 -25.85 4.30
C THR A 375 19.77 -25.64 5.82
N THR A 376 18.76 -26.19 6.49
CA THR A 376 18.45 -25.95 7.90
C THR A 376 19.64 -26.23 8.83
N ASN A 377 19.77 -25.44 9.90
CA ASN A 377 20.74 -25.54 11.02
C ASN A 377 22.14 -24.93 10.85
N LEU A 378 22.24 -23.68 10.40
CA LEU A 378 23.41 -22.86 10.73
C LEU A 378 23.01 -21.74 11.70
N LYS A 379 23.52 -21.82 12.92
CA LYS A 379 23.51 -20.67 13.85
C LYS A 379 24.30 -19.56 13.14
N LEU A 380 23.69 -18.39 12.94
CA LEU A 380 24.44 -17.16 12.65
C LEU A 380 25.60 -17.11 13.66
N CYS A 381 26.85 -17.18 13.18
CA CYS A 381 28.01 -17.04 14.04
C CYS A 381 27.97 -15.64 14.67
N ARG A 382 27.49 -15.55 15.92
CA ARG A 382 27.68 -14.39 16.78
C ARG A 382 29.14 -14.31 17.21
N THR A 383 30.09 -14.22 16.28
CA THR A 383 31.49 -13.86 16.55
C THR A 383 32.26 -13.76 15.23
N ALA A 384 32.30 -12.56 14.67
CA ALA A 384 33.55 -11.97 14.19
C ALA A 384 33.37 -10.45 14.35
N GLY A 385 34.24 -9.85 15.16
CA GLY A 385 34.16 -8.43 15.49
C GLY A 385 33.99 -7.57 14.24
N VAL A 386 33.11 -6.58 14.37
CA VAL A 386 32.99 -5.44 13.48
C VAL A 386 34.39 -4.89 13.22
N ASN A 387 34.94 -5.26 12.06
CA ASN A 387 36.09 -4.60 11.45
C ASN A 387 35.90 -4.64 9.92
N ALA A 388 34.66 -4.42 9.47
CA ALA A 388 34.45 -3.86 8.14
C ALA A 388 34.82 -2.38 8.24
N ARG A 389 36.10 -2.07 8.02
CA ARG A 389 36.54 -0.72 7.69
C ARG A 389 35.66 -0.26 6.52
N ALA A 390 34.78 0.69 6.80
CA ALA A 390 34.29 1.62 5.80
C ALA A 390 35.53 2.27 5.16
N LYS A 391 35.95 1.76 4.02
CA LYS A 391 36.76 2.53 3.10
C LYS A 391 35.75 3.29 2.26
N HIS A 392 35.69 4.60 2.51
CA HIS A 392 35.15 5.58 1.58
C HIS A 392 35.51 5.20 0.14
N MET A 393 34.50 5.07 -0.71
CA MET A 393 34.47 5.56 -2.10
C MET A 393 33.03 5.63 -2.57
#